data_AF-A0A8S9X9D7-F1
#
_entry.id   AF-A0A8S9X9D7-F1
#
_cell.length_a   1.000
_cell.length_b   1.000
_cell.length_c   1.000
_cell.angle_alpha   90.00
_cell.angle_beta   90.00
_cell.angle_gamma   90.00
#
_symmetry.space_group_name_H-M   'P 1'
#
loop_
_entity.id
_entity.type
_entity.pdbx_description
1 polymer ?
#
loop_
_entity_poly.entity_id
_entity_poly.type
_entity_poly.pdbx_seq_one_letter_code
_entity_poly.pdbx_strand_id
1 'polypeptide(L)'
;MSGKSDVYLLLKKELSHELQVRGLSTDGTLDDLRKRFLSAVDKKVKINQEIVDELDEEEEIQLASARYLELSEAVEAMNTNDIAEMRRLKARLVHSHNRLHRQKFQDDLETKRCELVKNLYALYMMVKEATPSAVSKGIQAKIH
;
A
#
# COMPACT_ATOMS: atom_id res chain seq x y z
N MET A 1 -1.13 -4.15 26.39
CA MET A 1 -1.16 -3.01 25.45
C MET A 1 -1.58 -3.56 24.09
N SER A 2 -2.87 -3.42 23.74
CA SER A 2 -3.36 -3.82 22.42
C SER A 2 -2.72 -2.86 21.42
N GLY A 3 -1.63 -3.29 20.80
CA GLY A 3 -0.88 -2.51 19.83
C GLY A 3 -1.74 -2.35 18.59
N LYS A 4 -2.48 -1.24 18.51
CA LYS A 4 -3.13 -0.84 17.27
C LYS A 4 -2.08 -0.90 16.16
N SER A 5 -2.33 -1.75 15.18
CA SER A 5 -1.60 -1.79 13.91
C SER A 5 -1.51 -0.35 13.41
N ASP A 6 -0.29 0.18 13.26
CA ASP A 6 -0.09 1.48 12.63
C ASP A 6 -0.39 1.28 11.14
N VAL A 7 -1.63 1.56 10.75
CA VAL A 7 -2.12 1.42 9.37
C VAL A 7 -1.28 2.21 8.38
N TYR A 8 -0.53 3.22 8.83
CA TYR A 8 0.33 4.04 7.99
C TYR A 8 1.68 3.38 7.67
N LEU A 9 2.03 2.31 8.38
CA LEU A 9 3.27 1.56 8.18
C LEU A 9 2.99 0.18 7.59
N LEU A 10 4.01 -0.39 6.94
CA LEU A 10 4.00 -1.81 6.64
C LEU A 10 4.21 -2.61 7.91
N LEU A 11 3.41 -3.65 8.07
CA LEU A 11 3.58 -4.68 9.07
C LEU A 11 4.83 -5.50 8.80
N LYS A 12 5.33 -6.20 9.84
CA LYS A 12 6.50 -7.08 9.69
C LYS A 12 6.30 -8.10 8.57
N LYS A 13 5.12 -8.73 8.53
CA LYS A 13 4.76 -9.72 7.50
C LYS A 13 4.78 -9.10 6.10
N GLU A 14 4.25 -7.89 5.94
CA GLU A 14 4.28 -7.20 4.64
C GLU A 14 5.70 -6.85 4.21
N LEU A 15 6.56 -6.38 5.13
CA LEU A 15 7.96 -6.10 4.83
C LEU A 15 8.72 -7.37 4.44
N SER A 16 8.55 -8.46 5.18
CA SER A 16 9.13 -9.75 4.84
C SER A 16 8.66 -10.20 3.46
N HIS A 17 7.36 -10.08 3.18
CA HIS A 17 6.81 -10.43 1.87
C HIS A 17 7.41 -9.58 0.74
N GLU A 18 7.50 -8.26 0.91
CA GLU A 18 8.09 -7.37 -0.09
C GLU A 18 9.58 -7.64 -0.34
N LEU A 19 10.31 -8.09 0.68
CA LEU A 19 11.70 -8.51 0.55
C LEU A 19 11.81 -9.87 -0.16
N GLN A 20 10.94 -10.82 0.20
CA GLN A 20 10.89 -12.15 -0.42
C GLN A 20 10.66 -12.08 -1.92
N VAL A 21 9.66 -11.32 -2.40
CA VAL A 21 9.39 -11.16 -3.84
C VAL A 21 10.51 -10.45 -4.60
N ARG A 22 11.51 -9.90 -3.91
CA ARG A 22 12.72 -9.30 -4.49
C ARG A 22 13.95 -10.20 -4.33
N GLY A 23 13.79 -11.43 -3.84
CA GLY A 23 14.89 -12.36 -3.55
C GLY A 23 15.80 -11.89 -2.42
N LEU A 24 15.30 -11.07 -1.50
CA LEU A 24 16.07 -10.53 -0.37
C LEU A 24 15.74 -11.28 0.92
N SER A 25 16.72 -11.37 1.83
CA SER A 25 16.52 -12.00 3.13
C SER A 25 15.39 -11.33 3.92
N THR A 26 14.55 -12.18 4.53
CA THR A 26 13.41 -11.80 5.38
C THR A 26 13.72 -11.95 6.87
N ASP A 27 14.97 -12.24 7.22
CA ASP A 27 15.43 -12.41 8.59
C ASP A 27 15.68 -11.08 9.30
N GLY A 28 15.52 -11.12 10.63
CA GLY A 28 15.86 -10.04 11.54
C GLY A 28 14.67 -9.40 12.26
N THR A 29 14.95 -8.24 12.85
CA THR A 29 13.97 -7.40 13.54
C THR A 29 13.14 -6.60 12.53
N LEU A 30 12.05 -5.99 13.00
CA LEU A 30 11.24 -5.10 12.16
C LEU A 30 12.06 -3.93 11.59
N ASP A 31 13.02 -3.41 12.36
CA ASP A 31 13.88 -2.30 11.94
C ASP A 31 14.85 -2.74 10.82
N ASP A 32 15.42 -3.94 10.93
CA ASP A 32 16.28 -4.52 9.90
C ASP A 32 15.53 -4.67 8.57
N LEU A 33 14.29 -5.18 8.63
CA LEU A 33 13.45 -5.35 7.45
C LEU A 33 13.06 -4.00 6.83
N ARG A 34 12.76 -2.98 7.64
CA ARG A 34 12.46 -1.62 7.14
C ARG A 34 13.66 -1.02 6.42
N LYS A 35 14.85 -1.07 7.02
CA LYS A 35 16.08 -0.56 6.41
C LYS A 35 16.37 -1.27 5.08
N ARG A 36 16.23 -2.59 5.05
CA ARG A 36 16.44 -3.40 3.84
C ARG A 36 15.43 -3.06 2.76
N PHE A 37 14.14 -2.94 3.10
CA PHE A 37 13.08 -2.58 2.17
C PHE A 37 13.31 -1.18 1.58
N LEU A 38 13.60 -0.20 2.42
CA LEU A 38 13.89 1.17 1.98
C LEU A 38 15.12 1.22 1.06
N SER A 39 16.19 0.50 1.41
CA SER A 39 17.37 0.39 0.53
C SER A 39 17.05 -0.29 -0.79
N ALA A 40 16.18 -1.30 -0.80
CA ALA A 40 15.76 -1.98 -2.02
C ALA A 40 14.93 -1.06 -2.93
N VAL A 41 14.04 -0.25 -2.34
CA VAL A 41 13.24 0.76 -3.07
C VAL A 41 14.15 1.83 -3.66
N ASP A 42 15.09 2.36 -2.88
CA ASP A 42 16.06 3.38 -3.32
C ASP A 42 16.93 2.87 -4.49
N LYS A 43 17.41 1.63 -4.38
CA LYS A 43 18.17 0.95 -5.44
C LYS A 43 17.31 0.42 -6.59
N LYS A 44 15.99 0.63 -6.55
CA LYS A 44 15.04 0.15 -7.56
C LYS A 44 15.17 -1.35 -7.84
N VAL A 45 15.40 -2.15 -6.79
CA VAL A 45 15.46 -3.60 -6.88
C VAL A 45 14.14 -4.11 -7.44
N LYS A 46 14.21 -4.81 -8.57
CA LYS A 46 13.04 -5.35 -9.26
C LYS A 46 12.45 -6.53 -8.49
N ILE A 47 11.15 -6.70 -8.65
CA ILE A 47 10.46 -7.92 -8.23
C ILE A 47 10.96 -9.07 -9.11
N ASN A 48 11.23 -10.22 -8.50
CA ASN A 48 11.49 -11.46 -9.19
C ASN A 48 10.15 -12.13 -9.53
N GLN A 49 9.83 -12.19 -10.82
CA GLN A 49 8.56 -12.75 -11.27
C GLN A 49 8.45 -14.25 -11.00
N GLU A 50 9.56 -15.00 -11.02
CA GLU A 50 9.55 -16.45 -10.74
C GLU A 50 9.06 -16.70 -9.30
N ILE A 51 9.51 -15.89 -8.34
CA ILE A 51 9.03 -15.98 -6.94
C ILE A 51 7.55 -15.62 -6.84
N VAL A 52 7.10 -14.63 -7.62
CA VAL A 52 5.70 -14.18 -7.62
C VAL A 52 4.78 -15.23 -8.20
N ASP A 53 5.21 -15.92 -9.26
CA ASP A 53 4.43 -16.97 -9.92
C ASP A 53 4.28 -18.22 -9.01
N GLU A 54 5.11 -18.35 -7.98
CA GLU A 54 5.03 -19.41 -6.95
C GLU A 54 4.22 -19.01 -5.70
N LEU A 55 3.74 -17.75 -5.60
CA LEU A 55 2.96 -17.31 -4.46
C LEU A 55 1.57 -17.96 -4.44
N ASP A 56 1.07 -18.23 -3.24
CA ASP A 56 -0.29 -18.71 -3.03
C ASP A 56 -1.31 -17.59 -3.34
N GLU A 57 -2.10 -17.80 -4.40
CA GLU A 57 -3.12 -16.85 -4.85
C GLU A 57 -4.17 -16.54 -3.76
N GLU A 58 -4.53 -17.53 -2.95
CA GLU A 58 -5.53 -17.37 -1.89
C GLU A 58 -4.94 -16.58 -0.72
N GLU A 59 -3.69 -16.85 -0.32
CA GLU A 59 -3.00 -16.05 0.69
C GLU A 59 -2.86 -14.59 0.26
N GLU A 60 -2.52 -14.32 -1.01
CA GLU A 60 -2.44 -12.95 -1.53
C GLU A 60 -3.78 -12.22 -1.45
N ILE A 61 -4.88 -12.87 -1.83
CA ILE A 61 -6.23 -12.29 -1.75
C ILE A 61 -6.62 -12.05 -0.29
N GLN A 62 -6.34 -12.98 0.63
CA GLN A 62 -6.64 -12.83 2.04
C GLN A 62 -5.87 -11.65 2.66
N LEU A 63 -4.57 -11.54 2.38
CA LEU A 63 -3.74 -10.44 2.86
C LEU A 63 -4.19 -9.09 2.30
N ALA A 64 -4.52 -9.03 1.01
CA ALA A 64 -5.03 -7.81 0.39
C ALA A 64 -6.42 -7.42 0.93
N SER A 65 -7.29 -8.39 1.19
CA SER A 65 -8.63 -8.16 1.75
C SER A 65 -8.57 -7.63 3.18
N ALA A 66 -7.73 -8.24 4.03
CA ALA A 66 -7.52 -7.77 5.40
C ALA A 66 -6.97 -6.33 5.39
N ARG A 67 -6.02 -6.05 4.49
CA ARG A 67 -5.44 -4.70 4.38
C ARG A 67 -6.43 -3.69 3.82
N TYR A 68 -7.32 -4.09 2.92
CA TYR A 68 -8.40 -3.24 2.42
C TYR A 68 -9.34 -2.82 3.55
N LEU A 69 -9.75 -3.73 4.43
CA LEU A 69 -10.62 -3.41 5.57
C LEU A 69 -9.98 -2.36 6.49
N GLU A 70 -8.72 -2.58 6.90
CA GLU A 70 -7.99 -1.61 7.73
C GLU A 70 -7.86 -0.23 7.04
N LEU A 71 -7.59 -0.22 5.73
CA LEU A 71 -7.46 1.02 4.96
C LEU A 71 -8.80 1.72 4.77
N SER A 72 -9.90 0.99 4.61
CA SER A 72 -11.25 1.57 4.51
C SER A 72 -11.60 2.31 5.79
N GLU A 73 -11.42 1.67 6.95
CA GLU A 73 -11.66 2.29 8.26
C GLU A 73 -10.78 3.53 8.46
N ALA A 74 -9.50 3.45 8.07
CA ALA A 74 -8.58 4.58 8.20
C ALA A 74 -8.92 5.75 7.27
N VAL A 75 -9.43 5.48 6.06
CA VAL A 75 -9.87 6.51 5.12
C VAL A 75 -11.17 7.16 5.60
N GLU A 76 -12.10 6.39 6.15
CA GLU A 76 -13.35 6.92 6.73
C GLU A 76 -13.07 7.82 7.94
N ALA A 77 -12.10 7.47 8.78
CA ALA A 77 -11.71 8.23 9.97
C ALA A 77 -10.65 9.32 9.72
N MET A 78 -10.23 9.52 8.46
CA MET A 78 -9.08 10.34 8.09
C MET A 78 -9.26 11.81 8.48
N ASN A 79 -8.21 12.42 9.05
CA ASN A 79 -8.19 13.87 9.28
C ASN A 79 -7.80 14.62 7.99
N THR A 80 -8.77 15.25 7.34
CA THR A 80 -8.55 16.02 6.09
C THR A 80 -7.67 17.28 6.27
N ASN A 81 -7.40 17.70 7.51
CA ASN A 81 -6.44 18.77 7.79
C ASN A 81 -4.99 18.26 7.89
N ASP A 82 -4.77 16.95 8.07
CA ASP A 82 -3.42 16.36 8.09
C ASP A 82 -3.02 15.88 6.68
N ILE A 83 -2.33 16.75 5.95
CA ILE A 83 -1.80 16.44 4.62
C ILE A 83 -0.79 15.28 4.66
N ALA A 84 -0.05 15.12 5.75
CA ALA A 84 0.91 14.03 5.88
C ALA A 84 0.19 12.69 6.05
N GLU A 85 -0.90 12.64 6.81
CA GLU A 85 -1.78 11.48 6.93
C GLU A 85 -2.36 11.07 5.58
N MET A 86 -2.94 12.01 4.85
CA MET A 86 -3.48 11.76 3.50
C MET A 86 -2.41 11.19 2.55
N ARG A 87 -1.18 11.72 2.59
CA ARG A 87 -0.06 11.20 1.80
C ARG A 87 0.33 9.78 2.20
N ARG A 88 0.37 9.48 3.51
CA ARG A 88 0.65 8.12 4.01
C ARG A 88 -0.42 7.13 3.55
N LEU A 89 -1.71 7.48 3.69
CA LEU A 89 -2.83 6.65 3.22
C LEU A 89 -2.79 6.40 1.72
N LYS A 90 -2.53 7.43 0.90
CA LYS A 90 -2.35 7.25 -0.56
C LYS A 90 -1.23 6.26 -0.87
N ALA A 91 -0.09 6.37 -0.20
CA ALA A 91 1.02 5.45 -0.41
C ALA A 91 0.67 4.01 -0.04
N ARG A 92 -0.14 3.80 1.00
CA ARG A 92 -0.61 2.46 1.40
C ARG A 92 -1.63 1.88 0.41
N LEU A 93 -2.59 2.69 -0.03
CA LEU A 93 -3.58 2.27 -1.03
C LEU A 93 -2.92 1.87 -2.35
N VAL A 94 -1.94 2.66 -2.82
CA VAL A 94 -1.16 2.32 -4.03
C VAL A 94 -0.36 1.03 -3.83
N HIS A 95 0.23 0.81 -2.65
CA HIS A 95 0.94 -0.42 -2.34
C HIS A 95 0.02 -1.64 -2.43
N SER A 96 -1.13 -1.61 -1.74
CA SER A 96 -2.10 -2.72 -1.76
C SER A 96 -2.66 -2.95 -3.17
N HIS A 97 -2.91 -1.89 -3.92
CA HIS A 97 -3.34 -1.99 -5.31
C HIS A 97 -2.28 -2.66 -6.19
N ASN A 98 -1.02 -2.23 -6.13
CA ASN A 98 0.06 -2.79 -6.95
C ASN A 98 0.36 -4.25 -6.62
N ARG A 99 0.17 -4.66 -5.36
CA ARG A 99 0.26 -6.07 -4.94
C ARG A 99 -0.69 -6.97 -5.73
N LEU A 100 -1.91 -6.51 -6.01
CA LEU A 100 -2.90 -7.28 -6.77
C LEU A 100 -2.65 -7.32 -8.29
N HIS A 101 -1.66 -6.58 -8.81
CA HIS A 101 -1.32 -6.57 -10.25
C HIS A 101 -0.02 -7.28 -10.58
N ARG A 102 0.74 -7.74 -9.59
CA ARG A 102 2.04 -8.41 -9.82
C ARG A 102 1.91 -9.90 -10.13
N GLN A 103 0.79 -10.51 -9.74
CA GLN A 103 0.49 -11.93 -9.92
C GLN A 103 -0.77 -12.09 -10.77
N LYS A 104 -0.87 -13.23 -11.46
CA LYS A 104 -2.09 -13.66 -12.15
C LYS A 104 -2.94 -14.49 -11.21
N PHE A 105 -4.24 -14.30 -11.27
CA PHE A 105 -5.20 -15.05 -10.46
C PHE A 105 -6.15 -15.80 -11.40
N GLN A 106 -6.74 -16.90 -10.91
CA GLN A 106 -7.69 -17.71 -11.69
C GLN A 106 -9.09 -17.72 -11.07
N ASP A 107 -10.09 -17.99 -11.90
CA ASP A 107 -11.48 -18.26 -11.51
C ASP A 107 -12.07 -17.24 -10.51
N ASP A 108 -12.56 -17.72 -9.38
CA ASP A 108 -13.17 -16.91 -8.32
C ASP A 108 -12.18 -15.93 -7.68
N LEU A 109 -10.89 -16.26 -7.67
CA LEU A 109 -9.85 -15.39 -7.12
C LEU A 109 -9.61 -14.18 -8.04
N GLU A 110 -9.68 -14.36 -9.36
CA GLU A 110 -9.62 -13.26 -10.32
C GLU A 110 -10.82 -12.31 -10.16
N THR A 111 -12.00 -12.85 -9.91
CA THR A 111 -13.20 -12.05 -9.61
C THR A 111 -13.00 -11.22 -8.34
N LYS A 112 -12.55 -11.85 -7.24
CA LYS A 112 -12.24 -11.16 -5.98
C LYS A 112 -11.15 -10.10 -6.16
N ARG A 113 -10.10 -10.39 -6.92
CA ARG A 113 -9.02 -9.46 -7.25
C ARG A 113 -9.58 -8.21 -7.94
N CYS A 114 -10.44 -8.39 -8.95
CA CYS A 114 -11.06 -7.28 -9.67
C CYS A 114 -11.88 -6.38 -8.74
N GLU A 115 -12.68 -6.97 -7.85
CA GLU A 115 -13.47 -6.23 -6.86
C GLU A 115 -12.58 -5.46 -5.88
N LEU A 116 -11.54 -6.10 -5.33
CA LEU A 116 -10.59 -5.45 -4.41
C LEU A 116 -9.85 -4.30 -5.09
N VAL A 117 -9.38 -4.49 -6.33
CA VAL A 117 -8.72 -3.44 -7.12
C VAL A 117 -9.64 -2.23 -7.29
N LYS A 118 -10.91 -2.46 -7.66
CA LYS A 118 -11.91 -1.40 -7.81
C LYS A 118 -12.15 -0.65 -6.50
N ASN A 119 -12.29 -1.38 -5.39
CA ASN A 119 -12.56 -0.78 -4.08
C ASN A 119 -11.36 0.02 -3.55
N LEU A 120 -10.13 -0.53 -3.68
CA LEU A 120 -8.89 0.18 -3.35
C LEU A 120 -8.72 1.45 -4.17
N TYR A 121 -9.09 1.41 -5.46
CA TYR A 121 -9.05 2.59 -6.32
C TYR A 121 -10.08 3.66 -5.90
N ALA A 122 -11.29 3.26 -5.49
CA ALA A 122 -12.29 4.18 -4.97
C ALA A 122 -11.78 4.90 -3.71
N LEU A 123 -11.22 4.17 -2.74
CA LEU A 123 -10.59 4.76 -1.56
C LEU A 123 -9.44 5.71 -1.93
N TYR A 124 -8.61 5.33 -2.91
CA TYR A 124 -7.54 6.20 -3.39
C TYR A 124 -8.06 7.52 -3.96
N MET A 125 -9.16 7.47 -4.72
CA MET A 125 -9.80 8.66 -5.28
C MET A 125 -10.34 9.57 -4.18
N MET A 126 -11.00 9.02 -3.16
CA MET A 126 -11.47 9.79 -2.00
C MET A 126 -10.33 10.54 -1.31
N VAL A 127 -9.22 9.86 -1.01
CA VAL A 127 -8.07 10.52 -0.38
C VAL A 127 -7.42 11.52 -1.33
N LYS A 128 -7.33 11.20 -2.63
CA LYS A 128 -6.76 12.10 -3.64
C LYS A 128 -7.54 13.41 -3.77
N GLU A 129 -8.86 13.35 -3.76
CA GLU A 129 -9.75 14.51 -3.84
C GLU A 129 -9.71 15.34 -2.55
N ALA A 130 -9.62 14.69 -1.39
CA ALA A 130 -9.43 15.36 -0.11
C ALA A 130 -8.04 16.01 0.04
N THR A 131 -7.02 15.49 -0.65
CA THR A 131 -5.65 16.01 -0.56
C THR A 131 -5.54 17.33 -1.33
N PRO A 132 -5.22 18.47 -0.68
CA PRO A 132 -5.03 19.73 -1.38
C PRO A 132 -3.93 19.63 -2.43
N SER A 133 -4.26 19.96 -3.68
CA SER A 133 -3.26 20.09 -4.74
C SER A 133 -2.36 21.29 -4.43
N ALA A 134 -1.04 21.12 -4.53
CA ALA A 134 -0.08 22.22 -4.37
C ALA A 134 -0.30 23.37 -5.37
N VAL A 135 -1.13 23.16 -6.40
CA VAL A 135 -1.45 24.11 -7.47
C VAL A 135 -2.42 25.22 -7.03
N SER A 136 -3.14 25.09 -5.91
CA SER A 136 -4.12 26.11 -5.49
C SER A 136 -3.56 27.29 -4.69
N LYS A 137 -2.27 27.27 -4.30
CA LYS A 137 -1.63 28.39 -3.56
C LYS A 137 -0.97 29.46 -4.44
N GLY A 138 -1.27 29.48 -5.74
CA GLY A 138 -0.61 30.38 -6.71
C GLY A 138 -1.37 31.62 -7.18
N ILE A 139 -2.66 31.80 -6.88
CA ILE A 139 -3.50 32.83 -7.53
C ILE A 139 -4.05 33.91 -6.56
N GLN A 140 -3.39 34.20 -5.44
CA GLN A 140 -3.80 35.29 -4.55
C GLN A 140 -2.68 36.23 -4.09
N ALA A 141 -1.62 36.37 -4.88
CA ALA A 141 -0.61 37.38 -4.63
C ALA A 141 -0.21 38.08 -5.95
N LYS A 142 -1.01 39.07 -6.34
CA LYS A 142 -0.66 40.29 -7.09
C LYS A 142 -1.92 40.82 -7.77
N ILE A 143 -2.54 41.86 -7.20
CA ILE A 143 -2.76 43.14 -7.86
C ILE A 143 -2.67 44.21 -6.75
N HIS A 144 -1.71 45.12 -6.90
CA HIS A 144 -1.56 46.34 -6.10
C HIS A 144 -2.62 47.36 -6.49
#